data_AF-A0A352NA00-F1
#
_entry.id   AF-A0A352NA00-F1
#
_cell.length_a   1.000
_cell.length_b   1.000
_cell.length_c   1.000
_cell.angle_alpha   90.00
_cell.angle_beta   90.00
_cell.angle_gamma   90.00
#
_symmetry.space_group_name_H-M   'P 1'
#
loop_
_entity.id
_entity.type
_entity.pdbx_description
1 polymer ?
#
loop_
_entity_poly.entity_id
_entity_poly.type
_entity_poly.pdbx_seq_one_letter_code
_entity_poly.pdbx_strand_id
1 'polypeptide(L)'
;MSQLSVDASINAQIYRGASTYADARTGAGLNLSTLDADVATVVGQVELASVVQFEVYRSFLYFNTAGITNNAIITGVTLNIYGHSTSLGMGDFNITVQNGQPTYPHDTPELGDFLYTNYQYSSNGGLLTTAGFNTAGYNGIPLNSNGISWINKTGITRLCLRSSKDITGTTPSANTDDYIMFKTIYAGELYLPYLLIDFEAIPAVPASLSIKF
;
A
#
# COMPACT_ATOMS: atom_id res chain seq x y z
N MET A 1 -6.07 -10.01 24.15
CA MET A 1 -5.68 -9.43 22.86
C MET A 1 -6.56 -10.05 21.79
N SER A 2 -7.28 -9.22 21.04
CA SER A 2 -8.15 -9.66 19.96
C SER A 2 -7.48 -9.37 18.63
N GLN A 3 -7.82 -10.15 17.61
CA GLN A 3 -7.28 -10.00 16.26
C GLN A 3 -8.41 -9.90 15.25
N LEU A 4 -8.24 -9.03 14.26
CA LEU A 4 -9.16 -8.84 13.14
C LEU A 4 -8.37 -8.88 11.83
N SER A 5 -8.83 -9.69 10.88
CA SER A 5 -8.40 -9.60 9.49
C SER A 5 -9.37 -8.70 8.72
N VAL A 6 -8.84 -7.77 7.95
CA VAL A 6 -9.62 -6.91 7.06
C VAL A 6 -9.04 -7.02 5.66
N ASP A 7 -9.79 -7.64 4.76
CA ASP A 7 -9.39 -7.79 3.37
C ASP A 7 -9.46 -6.45 2.63
N ALA A 8 -8.60 -6.28 1.63
CA ALA A 8 -8.67 -5.12 0.75
C ALA A 8 -9.99 -5.13 -0.02
N SER A 9 -10.69 -3.99 -0.01
CA SER A 9 -11.91 -3.77 -0.79
C SER A 9 -11.61 -3.20 -2.17
N ILE A 10 -10.47 -2.52 -2.33
CA ILE A 10 -9.99 -1.96 -3.60
C ILE A 10 -8.48 -2.13 -3.65
N ASN A 11 -7.97 -2.52 -4.82
CA ASN A 11 -6.60 -2.27 -5.24
C ASN A 11 -6.58 -1.36 -6.47
N ALA A 12 -5.60 -0.47 -6.53
CA ALA A 12 -5.33 0.31 -7.72
C ALA A 12 -3.83 0.31 -8.02
N GLN A 13 -3.50 0.29 -9.30
CA GLN A 13 -2.18 0.64 -9.77
C GLN A 13 -2.28 1.97 -10.50
N ILE A 14 -1.40 2.90 -10.15
CA ILE A 14 -1.20 4.08 -10.97
C ILE A 14 0.24 4.08 -11.44
N TYR A 15 0.43 4.24 -12.75
CA TYR A 15 1.75 4.36 -13.33
C TYR A 15 1.86 5.55 -14.27
N ARG A 16 3.10 5.99 -14.45
CA ARG A 16 3.47 7.04 -15.37
C ARG A 16 4.73 6.66 -16.12
N GLY A 17 4.63 6.67 -17.45
CA GLY A 17 5.76 6.58 -18.36
C GLY A 17 6.23 7.97 -18.81
N ALA A 18 7.54 8.20 -18.94
CA ALA A 18 8.09 9.43 -19.53
C ALA A 18 9.50 9.21 -20.11
N SER A 19 9.97 10.14 -20.95
CA SER A 19 11.33 10.11 -21.52
C SER A 19 12.42 10.45 -20.52
N THR A 20 12.06 11.07 -19.38
CA THR A 20 12.98 11.29 -18.25
C THR A 20 12.42 10.63 -17.00
N TYR A 21 13.30 10.08 -16.17
CA TYR A 21 12.88 9.48 -14.91
C TYR A 21 12.29 10.49 -13.93
N ALA A 22 12.79 11.74 -13.94
CA ALA A 22 12.22 12.81 -13.14
C ALA A 22 10.75 13.04 -13.51
N ASP A 23 10.43 13.16 -14.80
CA ASP A 23 9.07 13.35 -15.27
C ASP A 23 8.18 12.14 -14.98
N ALA A 24 8.71 10.92 -15.12
CA ALA A 24 7.99 9.69 -14.79
C ALA A 24 7.63 9.64 -13.30
N ARG A 25 8.49 10.16 -12.42
CA ARG A 25 8.29 10.15 -10.97
C ARG A 25 7.35 11.24 -10.47
N THR A 26 7.47 12.46 -11.01
CA THR A 26 6.88 13.66 -10.39
C THR A 26 5.71 14.28 -11.17
N GLY A 27 5.29 13.71 -12.30
CA GLY A 27 4.05 14.14 -12.96
C GLY A 27 2.82 13.38 -12.47
N ALA A 28 1.63 13.76 -12.95
CA ALA A 28 0.38 13.04 -12.65
C ALA A 28 0.38 11.62 -13.24
N GLY A 29 -0.38 10.68 -12.68
CA GLY A 29 -0.54 9.36 -13.30
C GLY A 29 -0.99 9.49 -14.75
N LEU A 30 -0.53 8.59 -15.62
CA LEU A 30 -1.03 8.49 -17.00
C LEU A 30 -2.00 7.32 -17.18
N ASN A 31 -1.83 6.29 -16.36
CA ASN A 31 -2.66 5.11 -16.39
C ASN A 31 -3.07 4.73 -14.97
N LEU A 32 -4.36 4.44 -14.83
CA LEU A 32 -4.97 3.94 -13.61
C LEU A 32 -5.60 2.60 -13.96
N SER A 33 -5.14 1.54 -13.31
CA SER A 33 -5.78 0.23 -13.35
C SER A 33 -6.48 -0.03 -12.03
N THR A 34 -7.82 -0.11 -12.09
CA THR A 34 -8.70 -0.48 -10.98
C THR A 34 -9.54 -1.73 -11.29
N LEU A 35 -9.37 -2.37 -12.46
CA LEU A 35 -10.34 -3.33 -13.02
C LEU A 35 -9.78 -4.74 -13.35
N ASP A 36 -10.48 -5.72 -12.78
CA ASP A 36 -10.77 -7.15 -13.07
C ASP A 36 -9.82 -8.13 -13.79
N ALA A 37 -8.99 -7.76 -14.77
CA ALA A 37 -8.22 -8.76 -15.53
C ALA A 37 -6.83 -9.06 -14.93
N ASP A 38 -6.25 -8.08 -14.26
CA ASP A 38 -4.91 -8.19 -13.71
C ASP A 38 -4.94 -8.81 -12.32
N VAL A 39 -4.59 -10.09 -12.26
CA VAL A 39 -4.42 -10.85 -11.01
C VAL A 39 -3.21 -10.39 -10.20
N ALA A 40 -2.47 -9.36 -10.64
CA ALA A 40 -1.31 -8.81 -9.95
C ALA A 40 -1.11 -7.31 -10.23
N THR A 41 -0.53 -6.60 -9.26
CA THR A 41 -0.15 -5.19 -9.36
C THR A 41 1.33 -5.02 -9.05
N VAL A 42 1.91 -3.88 -9.46
CA VAL A 42 3.36 -3.62 -9.49
C VAL A 42 3.71 -2.46 -8.55
N VAL A 43 4.79 -2.63 -7.78
CA VAL A 43 5.48 -1.55 -7.06
C VAL A 43 6.92 -1.52 -7.54
N GLY A 44 7.36 -0.38 -8.08
CA GLY A 44 8.72 -0.28 -8.60
C GLY A 44 8.84 0.65 -9.80
N GLN A 45 9.85 0.35 -10.62
CA GLN A 45 10.25 1.17 -11.76
C GLN A 45 10.97 0.33 -12.81
N VAL A 46 10.92 0.77 -14.06
CA VAL A 46 11.60 0.12 -15.19
C VAL A 46 12.18 1.17 -16.16
N GLU A 47 13.17 0.76 -16.94
CA GLU A 47 13.64 1.49 -18.11
C GLU A 47 13.49 0.62 -19.38
N LEU A 48 12.60 1.04 -20.27
CA LEU A 48 12.38 0.43 -21.57
C LEU A 48 13.42 0.96 -22.57
N ALA A 49 14.54 0.24 -22.69
CA ALA A 49 15.69 0.66 -23.50
C ALA A 49 15.40 0.80 -25.01
N SER A 50 14.38 0.10 -25.53
CA SER A 50 14.01 0.16 -26.95
C SER A 50 13.45 1.52 -27.39
N VAL A 51 12.96 2.33 -26.44
CA VAL A 51 12.33 3.63 -26.68
C VAL A 51 12.85 4.76 -25.77
N VAL A 52 13.79 4.45 -24.87
CA VAL A 52 14.23 5.34 -23.77
C VAL A 52 13.02 5.92 -23.03
N GLN A 53 12.32 5.02 -22.33
CA GLN A 53 11.14 5.35 -21.54
C GLN A 53 11.29 4.80 -20.13
N PHE A 54 11.09 5.65 -19.14
CA PHE A 54 11.04 5.27 -17.73
C PHE A 54 9.60 5.13 -17.31
N GLU A 55 9.28 4.08 -16.56
CA GLU A 55 7.97 3.93 -15.95
C GLU A 55 8.12 3.75 -14.45
N VAL A 56 7.23 4.43 -13.70
CA VAL A 56 7.16 4.33 -12.23
C VAL A 56 5.76 3.83 -11.88
N TYR A 57 5.72 2.78 -11.07
CA TYR A 57 4.52 2.06 -10.66
C TYR A 57 4.29 2.20 -9.16
N ARG A 58 3.08 2.62 -8.77
CA ARG A 58 2.64 2.75 -7.38
C ARG A 58 1.35 1.99 -7.19
N SER A 59 1.27 1.19 -6.13
CA SER A 59 0.06 0.45 -5.78
C SER A 59 -0.66 1.11 -4.62
N PHE A 60 -1.99 1.08 -4.64
CA PHE A 60 -2.85 1.62 -3.59
C PHE A 60 -3.81 0.53 -3.12
N LEU A 61 -4.02 0.44 -1.81
CA LEU A 61 -4.86 -0.57 -1.17
C LEU A 61 -5.83 0.11 -0.19
N TYR A 62 -7.08 -0.31 -0.24
CA TYR A 62 -8.18 0.27 0.54
C TYR A 62 -8.80 -0.82 1.39
N PHE A 63 -9.00 -0.53 2.67
CA PHE A 63 -9.53 -1.46 3.65
C PHE A 63 -10.71 -0.84 4.37
N ASN A 64 -11.86 -1.50 4.36
CA ASN A 64 -13.00 -1.05 5.16
C ASN A 64 -12.78 -1.40 6.64
N THR A 65 -12.23 -0.44 7.39
CA THR A 65 -11.88 -0.61 8.81
C THR A 65 -12.93 -0.04 9.77
N ALA A 66 -14.10 0.35 9.26
CA ALA A 66 -15.21 0.92 10.06
C ALA A 66 -15.75 -0.04 11.16
N GLY A 67 -15.42 -1.33 11.08
CA GLY A 67 -15.80 -2.35 12.06
C GLY A 67 -14.87 -2.43 13.29
N ILE A 68 -13.74 -1.72 13.30
CA ILE A 68 -12.90 -1.61 14.49
C ILE A 68 -13.65 -0.71 15.46
N THR A 69 -14.07 -1.23 16.62
CA THR A 69 -14.79 -0.42 17.61
C THR A 69 -14.01 0.88 17.87
N ASN A 70 -14.68 2.03 17.82
CA ASN A 70 -14.02 3.35 17.86
C ASN A 70 -13.06 3.51 19.05
N ASN A 71 -13.33 2.82 20.15
CA ASN A 71 -12.56 2.87 21.38
C ASN A 71 -11.45 1.80 21.48
N ALA A 72 -11.29 0.92 20.48
CA ALA A 72 -10.24 -0.10 20.50
C ALA A 72 -8.85 0.56 20.48
N ILE A 73 -7.92 0.06 21.28
CA ILE A 73 -6.51 0.45 21.20
C ILE A 73 -5.85 -0.51 20.23
N ILE A 74 -5.42 -0.01 19.06
CA ILE A 74 -4.66 -0.81 18.10
C ILE A 74 -3.23 -0.94 18.62
N THR A 75 -2.80 -2.17 18.85
CA THR A 75 -1.48 -2.51 19.40
C THR A 75 -0.51 -3.00 18.34
N GLY A 76 -1.01 -3.47 17.20
CA GLY A 76 -0.20 -3.96 16.08
C GLY A 76 -1.01 -4.01 14.80
N VAL A 77 -0.36 -3.74 13.67
CA VAL A 77 -0.94 -3.94 12.35
C VAL A 77 0.12 -4.51 11.43
N THR A 78 -0.23 -5.55 10.67
CA THR A 78 0.60 -6.07 9.58
C THR A 78 -0.20 -6.00 8.28
N LEU A 79 0.34 -5.31 7.27
CA LEU A 79 -0.16 -5.39 5.91
C LEU A 79 0.42 -6.63 5.24
N ASN A 80 -0.44 -7.56 4.82
CA ASN A 80 -0.03 -8.79 4.16
C ASN A 80 -0.36 -8.73 2.67
N ILE A 81 0.64 -9.00 1.83
CA ILE A 81 0.48 -9.07 0.37
C ILE A 81 1.00 -10.41 -0.15
N TYR A 82 0.25 -11.08 -1.03
CA TYR A 82 0.68 -12.35 -1.61
C TYR A 82 1.57 -12.09 -2.83
N GLY A 83 2.83 -12.53 -2.81
CA GLY A 83 3.76 -12.24 -3.90
C GLY A 83 3.40 -12.96 -5.21
N HIS A 84 3.88 -12.41 -6.33
CA HIS A 84 3.64 -12.97 -7.66
C HIS A 84 4.93 -13.15 -8.46
N SER A 85 5.74 -12.09 -8.58
CA SER A 85 7.01 -12.10 -9.30
C SER A 85 7.88 -10.94 -8.83
N THR A 86 9.16 -10.97 -9.19
CA THR A 86 10.09 -9.85 -8.92
C THR A 86 11.05 -9.69 -10.10
N SER A 87 11.55 -8.48 -10.27
CA SER A 87 12.76 -8.17 -11.04
C SER A 87 13.57 -7.17 -10.21
N LEU A 88 14.84 -7.50 -9.92
CA LEU A 88 15.68 -6.77 -8.97
C LEU A 88 17.01 -6.39 -9.63
N GLY A 89 16.94 -5.82 -10.83
CA GLY A 89 18.08 -5.53 -11.70
C GLY A 89 19.12 -4.58 -11.11
N MET A 90 18.74 -3.72 -10.15
CA MET A 90 19.69 -2.88 -9.40
C MET A 90 19.78 -3.30 -7.92
N GLY A 91 19.50 -4.57 -7.62
CA GLY A 91 19.51 -5.12 -6.28
C GLY A 91 18.26 -4.79 -5.46
N ASP A 92 18.28 -5.22 -4.20
CA ASP A 92 17.14 -5.09 -3.30
C ASP A 92 16.75 -3.64 -3.00
N PHE A 93 15.47 -3.44 -2.70
CA PHE A 93 14.92 -2.17 -2.25
C PHE A 93 13.88 -2.40 -1.15
N ASN A 94 13.48 -1.34 -0.46
CA ASN A 94 12.36 -1.41 0.48
C ASN A 94 11.03 -1.07 -0.20
N ILE A 95 10.02 -1.91 -0.03
CA ILE A 95 8.61 -1.56 -0.22
C ILE A 95 8.22 -0.73 1.00
N THR A 96 7.77 0.50 0.77
CA THR A 96 7.44 1.48 1.82
C THR A 96 5.96 1.80 1.78
N VAL A 97 5.30 1.71 2.94
CA VAL A 97 3.91 2.13 3.12
C VAL A 97 3.88 3.64 3.34
N GLN A 98 3.10 4.34 2.52
CA GLN A 98 2.87 5.79 2.62
C GLN A 98 1.38 6.12 2.58
N ASN A 99 1.04 7.34 3.01
CA ASN A 99 -0.33 7.79 3.19
C ASN A 99 -0.41 9.33 3.16
N GLY A 100 -1.56 9.88 2.74
CA GLY A 100 -1.87 11.33 2.80
C GLY A 100 -3.30 11.61 3.27
N GLN A 101 -3.86 10.72 4.10
CA GLN A 101 -5.21 10.82 4.62
C GLN A 101 -5.34 12.05 5.54
N PRO A 102 -6.54 12.65 5.65
CA PRO A 102 -7.84 12.15 5.16
C PRO A 102 -8.16 12.50 3.70
N THR A 103 -7.34 13.30 3.03
CA THR A 103 -7.64 13.75 1.66
C THR A 103 -7.20 12.74 0.61
N TYR A 104 -6.00 12.17 0.75
CA TYR A 104 -5.38 11.34 -0.27
C TYR A 104 -4.97 9.93 0.24
N PRO A 105 -4.94 8.92 -0.64
CA PRO A 105 -5.49 8.95 -1.99
C PRO A 105 -7.02 9.15 -1.93
N HIS A 106 -7.66 9.59 -3.00
CA HIS A 106 -9.12 9.83 -2.99
C HIS A 106 -9.90 8.55 -2.68
N ASP A 107 -11.14 8.64 -2.19
CA ASP A 107 -11.97 7.46 -1.87
C ASP A 107 -12.15 6.53 -3.08
N THR A 108 -12.21 7.12 -4.27
CA THR A 108 -12.03 6.42 -5.54
C THR A 108 -10.66 6.80 -6.09
N PRO A 109 -9.75 5.84 -6.35
CA PRO A 109 -8.45 6.11 -6.93
C PRO A 109 -8.55 6.95 -8.21
N GLU A 110 -7.71 7.97 -8.33
CA GLU A 110 -7.61 8.81 -9.52
C GLU A 110 -6.16 9.10 -9.91
N LEU A 111 -5.90 9.46 -11.16
CA LEU A 111 -4.55 9.71 -11.68
C LEU A 111 -3.76 10.74 -10.86
N GLY A 112 -4.45 11.71 -10.24
CA GLY A 112 -3.85 12.71 -9.36
C GLY A 112 -3.19 12.11 -8.11
N ASP A 113 -3.69 10.99 -7.60
CA ASP A 113 -3.16 10.33 -6.39
C ASP A 113 -1.70 9.94 -6.53
N PHE A 114 -1.26 9.62 -7.75
CA PHE A 114 0.15 9.39 -8.04
C PHE A 114 0.99 10.63 -7.75
N LEU A 115 0.58 11.81 -8.19
CA LEU A 115 1.33 13.04 -7.99
C LEU A 115 1.46 13.37 -6.49
N TYR A 116 0.36 13.23 -5.75
CA TYR A 116 0.29 13.61 -4.34
C TYR A 116 1.23 12.80 -3.45
N THR A 117 1.62 11.59 -3.86
CA THR A 117 2.63 10.82 -3.10
C THR A 117 3.98 11.53 -3.01
N ASN A 118 4.29 12.49 -3.90
CA ASN A 118 5.55 13.22 -3.86
C ASN A 118 5.52 14.47 -2.96
N TYR A 119 4.35 15.04 -2.72
CA TYR A 119 4.24 16.35 -2.06
C TYR A 119 3.50 16.28 -0.72
N GLN A 120 2.53 15.38 -0.61
CA GLN A 120 1.68 15.26 0.57
C GLN A 120 2.11 14.10 1.48
N TYR A 121 2.80 13.09 0.95
CA TYR A 121 3.12 11.87 1.69
C TYR A 121 4.54 11.99 2.22
N SER A 122 4.70 12.50 3.44
CA SER A 122 6.01 12.82 4.01
C SER A 122 6.57 11.73 4.93
N SER A 123 5.85 10.63 5.16
CA SER A 123 6.19 9.66 6.21
C SER A 123 6.16 8.20 5.73
N ASN A 124 6.89 7.37 6.49
CA ASN A 124 6.98 5.93 6.34
C ASN A 124 6.11 5.28 7.43
N GLY A 125 5.13 4.48 7.02
CA GLY A 125 4.22 3.75 7.92
C GLY A 125 4.61 2.31 8.18
N GLY A 126 5.64 1.81 7.52
CA GLY A 126 6.08 0.42 7.54
C GLY A 126 6.94 0.13 6.32
N LEU A 127 7.93 -0.74 6.48
CA LEU A 127 8.79 -1.15 5.37
C LEU A 127 9.00 -2.66 5.35
N LEU A 128 9.25 -3.18 4.16
CA LEU A 128 9.68 -4.54 3.92
C LEU A 128 10.79 -4.51 2.86
N THR A 129 11.92 -5.16 3.13
CA THR A 129 12.96 -5.36 2.12
C THR A 129 12.50 -6.39 1.08
N THR A 130 12.86 -6.19 -0.18
CA THR A 130 12.65 -7.20 -1.23
C THR A 130 13.60 -8.39 -1.12
N ALA A 131 14.63 -8.30 -0.26
CA ALA A 131 15.53 -9.41 0.01
C ALA A 131 14.73 -10.58 0.60
N GLY A 132 14.62 -11.68 -0.15
CA GLY A 132 13.82 -12.84 0.26
C GLY A 132 12.31 -12.66 0.08
N PHE A 133 11.86 -11.74 -0.77
CA PHE A 133 10.44 -11.59 -1.11
C PHE A 133 9.88 -12.91 -1.64
N ASN A 134 8.80 -13.40 -1.01
CA ASN A 134 8.18 -14.67 -1.35
C ASN A 134 7.20 -14.49 -2.51
N THR A 135 7.52 -15.01 -3.69
CA THR A 135 6.67 -14.92 -4.90
C THR A 135 5.55 -15.96 -4.95
N ALA A 136 5.46 -16.84 -3.96
CA ALA A 136 4.45 -17.90 -3.85
C ALA A 136 3.86 -17.96 -2.44
N GLY A 137 3.79 -16.82 -1.74
CA GLY A 137 3.24 -16.73 -0.39
C GLY A 137 3.08 -15.31 0.08
N TYR A 138 2.56 -15.15 1.31
CA TYR A 138 2.37 -13.85 1.94
C TYR A 138 3.69 -13.24 2.41
N ASN A 139 3.79 -11.93 2.19
CA ASN A 139 4.83 -11.06 2.68
C ASN A 139 4.19 -10.05 3.63
N GLY A 140 4.57 -10.10 4.90
CA GLY A 140 4.04 -9.23 5.94
C GLY A 140 4.88 -7.96 6.08
N ILE A 141 4.23 -6.80 6.01
CA ILE A 141 4.80 -5.48 6.25
C ILE A 141 4.28 -4.99 7.60
N PRO A 142 5.06 -5.10 8.70
CA PRO A 142 4.64 -4.58 9.99
C PRO A 142 4.54 -3.05 9.92
N LEU A 143 3.39 -2.50 10.32
CA LEU A 143 3.23 -1.07 10.40
C LEU A 143 3.87 -0.53 11.69
N ASN A 144 4.57 0.60 11.56
CA ASN A 144 5.14 1.32 12.70
C ASN A 144 4.09 2.26 13.34
N SER A 145 4.50 3.06 14.31
CA SER A 145 3.61 4.01 14.99
C SER A 145 2.88 4.98 14.04
N ASN A 146 3.55 5.45 12.98
CA ASN A 146 2.91 6.29 11.96
C ASN A 146 1.85 5.47 11.21
N GLY A 147 2.19 4.29 10.71
CA GLY A 147 1.26 3.44 9.97
C GLY A 147 0.04 3.03 10.80
N ILE A 148 0.23 2.71 12.07
CA ILE A 148 -0.87 2.42 13.02
C ILE A 148 -1.77 3.64 13.19
N SER A 149 -1.21 4.86 13.25
CA SER A 149 -2.00 6.09 13.35
C SER A 149 -2.85 6.39 12.11
N TRP A 150 -2.56 5.76 10.97
CA TRP A 150 -3.31 5.95 9.72
C TRP A 150 -4.56 5.07 9.61
N ILE A 151 -4.75 4.11 10.52
CA ILE A 151 -5.92 3.25 10.51
C ILE A 151 -7.17 4.06 10.87
N ASN A 152 -8.08 4.18 9.91
CA ASN A 152 -9.34 4.89 10.05
C ASN A 152 -10.42 3.97 10.63
N LYS A 153 -10.57 3.99 11.96
CA LYS A 153 -11.53 3.12 12.67
C LYS A 153 -13.01 3.40 12.33
N THR A 154 -13.31 4.54 11.72
CA THR A 154 -14.68 4.95 11.37
C THR A 154 -14.99 4.84 9.88
N GLY A 155 -14.04 4.39 9.07
CA GLY A 155 -14.19 4.41 7.62
C GLY A 155 -13.14 3.58 6.91
N ILE A 156 -12.74 4.06 5.73
CA ILE A 156 -11.77 3.36 4.89
C ILE A 156 -10.36 3.80 5.28
N THR A 157 -9.48 2.83 5.48
CA THR A 157 -8.04 3.02 5.56
C THR A 157 -7.45 2.89 4.16
N ARG A 158 -6.67 3.87 3.72
CA ARG A 158 -6.10 3.93 2.37
C ARG A 158 -4.59 3.96 2.43
N LEU A 159 -3.89 3.01 1.81
CA LEU A 159 -2.43 2.91 1.87
C LEU A 159 -1.84 2.92 0.47
N CYS A 160 -0.67 3.52 0.31
CA CYS A 160 0.13 3.49 -0.91
C CYS A 160 1.42 2.70 -0.66
N LEU A 161 1.80 1.86 -1.61
CA LEU A 161 3.07 1.14 -1.64
C LEU A 161 3.98 1.75 -2.70
N ARG A 162 5.17 2.15 -2.28
CA ARG A 162 6.22 2.71 -3.14
C ARG A 162 7.56 2.03 -2.91
N SER A 163 8.38 1.94 -3.95
CA SER A 163 9.76 1.50 -3.78
C SER A 163 10.59 2.63 -3.14
N SER A 164 11.55 2.27 -2.30
CA SER A 164 12.53 3.24 -1.77
C SER A 164 13.36 3.92 -2.86
N LYS A 165 13.53 3.26 -4.03
CA LYS A 165 14.19 3.84 -5.20
C LYS A 165 13.36 4.94 -5.85
N ASP A 166 12.04 4.76 -5.95
CA ASP A 166 11.10 5.84 -6.32
C ASP A 166 11.17 6.98 -5.29
N ILE A 167 11.05 6.69 -3.99
CA ILE A 167 11.06 7.72 -2.94
C ILE A 167 12.35 8.57 -2.96
N THR A 168 13.51 7.91 -3.10
CA THR A 168 14.83 8.59 -3.16
C THR A 168 15.15 9.20 -4.52
N GLY A 169 14.35 8.88 -5.55
CA GLY A 169 14.58 9.33 -6.90
C GLY A 169 15.78 8.69 -7.59
N THR A 170 16.08 7.44 -7.24
CA THR A 170 17.16 6.65 -7.86
C THR A 170 16.73 6.21 -9.26
N THR A 171 17.37 6.77 -10.28
CA THR A 171 17.05 6.46 -11.69
C THR A 171 17.43 5.01 -12.03
N PRO A 172 16.56 4.24 -12.70
CA PRO A 172 16.91 2.94 -13.25
C PRO A 172 18.18 3.01 -14.13
N SER A 173 19.00 1.97 -14.10
CA SER A 173 20.07 1.80 -15.09
C SER A 173 19.54 1.11 -16.37
N ALA A 174 20.26 1.27 -17.48
CA ALA A 174 19.85 0.72 -18.76
C ALA A 174 19.59 -0.79 -18.68
N ASN A 175 18.39 -1.21 -19.09
CA ASN A 175 17.91 -2.59 -19.05
C ASN A 175 17.80 -3.19 -17.64
N THR A 176 17.66 -2.38 -16.59
CA THR A 176 17.38 -2.88 -15.25
C THR A 176 15.95 -2.56 -14.85
N ASP A 177 15.15 -3.61 -14.75
CA ASP A 177 13.84 -3.56 -14.13
C ASP A 177 13.99 -3.76 -12.62
N ASP A 178 13.33 -2.90 -11.85
CA ASP A 178 13.31 -2.96 -10.39
C ASP A 178 11.87 -2.87 -9.89
N TYR A 179 11.23 -4.01 -9.77
CA TYR A 179 9.87 -4.09 -9.30
C TYR A 179 9.57 -5.40 -8.58
N ILE A 180 8.52 -5.35 -7.77
CA ILE A 180 7.81 -6.53 -7.30
C ILE A 180 6.40 -6.51 -7.85
N MET A 181 5.83 -7.70 -8.03
CA MET A 181 4.41 -7.88 -8.28
C MET A 181 3.79 -8.67 -7.13
N PHE A 182 2.59 -8.26 -6.72
CA PHE A 182 1.79 -8.98 -5.74
C PHE A 182 0.35 -9.12 -6.22
N LYS A 183 -0.36 -10.13 -5.72
CA LYS A 183 -1.72 -10.48 -6.14
C LYS A 183 -2.74 -9.42 -5.72
N THR A 184 -3.72 -9.21 -6.59
CA THR A 184 -4.82 -8.27 -6.41
C THR A 184 -6.06 -8.96 -5.84
N ILE A 185 -7.12 -8.20 -5.56
CA ILE A 185 -8.40 -8.75 -5.13
C ILE A 185 -9.05 -9.66 -6.20
N TYR A 186 -8.60 -9.56 -7.45
CA TYR A 186 -9.06 -10.35 -8.58
C TYR A 186 -8.36 -11.70 -8.75
N ALA A 187 -7.32 -11.97 -7.95
CA ALA A 187 -6.61 -13.24 -7.99
C ALA A 187 -7.39 -14.40 -7.32
N GLY A 188 -8.44 -14.08 -6.56
CA GLY A 188 -9.24 -15.03 -5.78
C GLY A 188 -8.99 -14.92 -4.27
N GLU A 189 -9.90 -15.48 -3.49
CA GLU A 189 -9.98 -15.29 -2.02
C GLU A 189 -8.72 -15.70 -1.26
N LEU A 190 -7.95 -16.67 -1.77
CA LEU A 190 -6.71 -17.14 -1.14
C LEU A 190 -5.56 -16.14 -1.22
N TYR A 191 -5.66 -15.12 -2.09
CA TYR A 191 -4.56 -14.22 -2.44
C TYR A 191 -4.83 -12.75 -2.11
N LEU A 192 -5.95 -12.46 -1.45
CA LEU A 192 -6.37 -11.10 -1.13
C LEU A 192 -5.29 -10.41 -0.27
N PRO A 193 -4.88 -9.18 -0.60
CA PRO A 193 -4.19 -8.33 0.36
C PRO A 193 -5.08 -8.10 1.58
N TYR A 194 -4.52 -8.15 2.80
CA TYR A 194 -5.29 -7.92 4.02
C TYR A 194 -4.47 -7.22 5.11
N LEU A 195 -5.16 -6.52 6.01
CA LEU A 195 -4.60 -6.04 7.27
C LEU A 195 -4.90 -7.05 8.37
N LEU A 196 -3.85 -7.50 9.07
CA LEU A 196 -3.98 -8.19 10.34
C LEU A 196 -3.83 -7.18 11.47
N ILE A 197 -4.89 -6.96 12.25
CA ILE A 197 -4.97 -5.90 13.26
C ILE A 197 -5.10 -6.53 14.64
N ASP A 198 -4.13 -6.27 15.49
CA ASP A 198 -4.16 -6.62 16.92
C ASP A 198 -4.68 -5.42 17.71
N PHE A 199 -5.65 -5.69 18.59
CA PHE A 199 -6.25 -4.63 19.39
C PHE A 199 -6.68 -5.11 20.79
N GLU A 200 -6.73 -4.14 21.69
CA GLU A 200 -7.37 -4.27 22.99
C GLU A 200 -8.73 -3.57 22.92
N ALA A 201 -9.80 -4.34 23.05
CA ALA A 201 -11.12 -3.77 23.23
C ALA A 201 -11.18 -3.13 24.62
N ILE A 202 -11.54 -1.84 24.69
CA ILE A 202 -11.93 -1.24 25.97
C ILE A 202 -13.25 -1.90 26.38
N PRO A 203 -13.35 -2.53 27.58
CA PRO A 203 -14.60 -3.07 28.06
C PRO A 203 -15.69 -2.00 28.00
N ALA A 204 -16.91 -2.37 27.57
CA ALA A 204 -18.04 -1.47 27.69
C ALA A 204 -18.10 -0.94 29.12
N VAL A 205 -18.24 0.38 29.31
CA VAL A 205 -18.51 0.95 30.63
C VAL A 205 -19.74 0.18 31.17
N PRO A 206 -19.66 -0.47 32.34
CA PRO A 206 -20.82 -1.16 32.88
C PRO A 206 -21.97 -0.17 32.93
N ALA A 207 -23.14 -0.57 32.40
CA ALA A 207 -24.33 0.26 32.47
C ALA A 207 -24.47 0.77 33.90
N SER A 208 -24.45 2.10 34.08
CA SER A 208 -24.54 2.73 35.38
C SER A 208 -25.65 2.06 36.18
N LEU A 209 -25.32 1.52 37.36
CA LEU A 209 -26.34 1.04 38.29
C LEU A 209 -27.31 2.20 38.49
N SER A 210 -28.54 2.04 37.98
CA SER A 210 -29.62 2.95 38.31
C SER A 210 -29.91 2.75 39.79
N ILE A 211 -29.29 3.55 40.66
CA ILE A 211 -29.71 3.64 42.05
C ILE A 211 -31.10 4.26 42.00
N LYS A 212 -32.11 3.39 42.11
CA LYS A 212 -33.48 3.84 42.38
C LYS A 212 -33.45 4.38 43.81
N PHE A 213 -33.57 5.70 43.94
CA PHE A 213 -33.96 6.33 45.19
C PHE A 213 -35.43 6.00 45.49
#